data_AF-B9H992-F1
#
_entry.id   AF-B9H992-F1
#
_cell.length_a   1.000
_cell.length_b   1.000
_cell.length_c   1.000
_cell.angle_alpha   90.00
_cell.angle_beta   90.00
_cell.angle_gamma   90.00
#
_symmetry.space_group_name_H-M   'P 1'
#
loop_
_entity.id
_entity.type
_entity.pdbx_description
1 polymer ?
#
loop_
_entity_poly.entity_id
_entity_poly.type
_entity_poly.pdbx_seq_one_letter_code
_entity_poly.pdbx_strand_id
1 'polypeptide(L)'
;VTELPIKHAELFESLGIAQPKGVLLYGPPGTGKTLLARAVTHHIVCTFIRVSGSELVQKYIGEGSRMVRELFVMAREHAPSIILMDEIDSIGSARMDSGSGSGDCEKRMEQIGETMRIINTVLMATNRIDILDQALLRPGRIDRKIEFPNPNEDSRQEILKIQSRRMSLMRGIDLKKIAEKKNGAELKVFLTHVYLSCATCFS
;
A
#
# COMPACT_ATOMS: atom_id res chain seq x y z
N VAL A 1 5.51 1.87 13.32
CA VAL A 1 6.61 1.03 12.75
C VAL A 1 7.40 1.81 11.71
N THR A 2 6.75 2.54 10.81
CA THR A 2 7.41 3.48 9.87
C THR A 2 7.80 4.80 10.52
N GLU A 3 7.05 5.27 11.52
CA GLU A 3 7.35 6.56 12.20
C GLU A 3 8.57 6.52 13.12
N LEU A 4 8.77 5.40 13.85
CA LEU A 4 9.84 5.26 14.84
C LEU A 4 11.26 5.38 14.24
N PRO A 5 11.60 4.68 13.14
CA PRO A 5 12.94 4.78 12.57
C PRO A 5 13.24 6.15 11.95
N ILE A 6 12.20 6.88 11.52
CA ILE A 6 12.35 8.23 10.94
C ILE A 6 12.47 9.30 12.04
N LYS A 7 11.70 9.19 13.13
CA LYS A 7 11.75 10.14 14.25
C LYS A 7 12.92 9.91 15.22
N HIS A 8 13.38 8.67 15.36
CA HIS A 8 14.39 8.29 16.33
C HIS A 8 15.46 7.39 15.73
N ALA A 9 16.14 7.87 14.68
CA ALA A 9 17.23 7.13 14.04
C ALA A 9 18.39 6.84 15.02
N GLU A 10 18.69 7.76 15.93
CA GLU A 10 19.74 7.66 16.95
C GLU A 10 19.56 6.47 17.91
N LEU A 11 18.31 6.08 18.20
CA LEU A 11 18.03 4.90 19.03
C LEU A 11 18.50 3.61 18.33
N PHE A 12 18.34 3.53 17.01
CA PHE A 12 18.76 2.36 16.25
C PHE A 12 20.28 2.29 16.09
N GLU A 13 20.94 3.44 15.91
CA GLU A 13 22.41 3.51 15.88
C GLU A 13 23.02 3.15 17.24
N SER A 14 22.49 3.68 18.34
CA SER A 14 22.98 3.40 19.70
C SER A 14 22.81 1.93 20.12
N LEU A 15 21.76 1.27 19.62
CA LEU A 15 21.50 -0.15 19.86
C LEU A 15 22.24 -1.08 18.88
N GLY A 16 22.86 -0.56 17.82
CA GLY A 16 23.52 -1.37 16.78
C GLY A 16 22.56 -2.27 15.99
N ILE A 17 21.27 -1.96 15.99
CA ILE A 17 20.23 -2.76 15.32
C ILE A 17 19.94 -2.13 13.95
N ALA A 18 19.99 -2.93 12.89
CA ALA A 18 19.61 -2.47 11.55
C ALA A 18 18.15 -2.01 11.54
N GLN A 19 17.92 -0.77 11.07
CA GLN A 19 16.57 -0.24 10.89
C GLN A 19 15.79 -1.13 9.89
N PRO A 20 14.52 -1.48 10.17
CA PRO A 20 13.70 -2.23 9.22
C PRO A 20 13.43 -1.34 8.00
N LYS A 21 13.89 -1.75 6.82
CA LYS A 21 13.87 -0.92 5.59
C LYS A 21 12.68 -1.22 4.69
N GLY A 22 12.12 -2.43 4.77
CA GLY A 22 10.98 -2.85 3.94
C GLY A 22 9.75 -3.23 4.75
N VAL A 23 8.61 -2.59 4.45
CA VAL A 23 7.30 -2.95 5.00
C VAL A 23 6.38 -3.35 3.86
N LEU A 24 5.84 -4.58 3.92
CA LEU A 24 4.86 -5.11 2.98
C LEU A 24 3.47 -5.15 3.65
N LEU A 25 2.52 -4.41 3.09
CA LEU A 25 1.10 -4.45 3.42
C LEU A 25 0.41 -5.39 2.44
N TYR A 26 -0.23 -6.45 2.93
CA TYR A 26 -0.96 -7.40 2.08
C TYR A 26 -2.34 -7.74 2.63
N GLY A 27 -3.27 -8.08 1.75
CA GLY A 27 -4.62 -8.54 2.12
C GLY A 27 -5.64 -8.33 0.99
N PRO A 28 -6.92 -8.64 1.19
CA PRO A 28 -7.96 -8.49 0.17
C PRO A 28 -8.17 -7.02 -0.25
N PRO A 29 -8.61 -6.77 -1.50
CA PRO A 29 -8.85 -5.42 -1.98
C PRO A 29 -9.94 -4.73 -1.16
N GLY A 30 -9.83 -3.41 -0.99
CA GLY A 30 -10.81 -2.62 -0.24
C GLY A 30 -10.60 -2.56 1.28
N THR A 31 -9.55 -3.19 1.83
CA THR A 31 -9.20 -3.07 3.27
C THR A 31 -8.45 -1.78 3.63
N GLY A 32 -8.25 -0.87 2.67
CA GLY A 32 -7.68 0.46 2.95
C GLY A 32 -6.16 0.49 3.10
N LYS A 33 -5.42 -0.49 2.57
CA LYS A 33 -3.94 -0.52 2.55
C LYS A 33 -3.33 0.80 2.05
N THR A 34 -3.75 1.26 0.88
CA THR A 34 -3.32 2.54 0.30
C THR A 34 -3.72 3.74 1.16
N LEU A 35 -4.89 3.69 1.81
CA LEU A 35 -5.34 4.76 2.70
C LEU A 35 -4.48 4.84 3.96
N LEU A 36 -4.12 3.70 4.55
CA LEU A 36 -3.22 3.65 5.70
C LEU A 36 -1.83 4.16 5.32
N ALA A 37 -1.30 3.74 4.18
CA ALA A 37 -0.03 4.24 3.66
C ALA A 37 -0.03 5.78 3.53
N ARG A 38 -1.11 6.34 2.96
CA ARG A 38 -1.28 7.80 2.82
C ARG A 38 -1.46 8.51 4.17
N ALA A 39 -2.16 7.90 5.12
CA ALA A 39 -2.33 8.47 6.44
C ALA A 39 -0.99 8.57 7.19
N VAL A 40 -0.19 7.50 7.15
CA VAL A 40 1.17 7.46 7.71
C VAL A 40 2.03 8.58 7.14
N THR A 41 1.96 8.81 5.82
CA THR A 41 2.77 9.85 5.17
C THR A 41 2.33 11.26 5.52
N HIS A 42 1.08 11.45 5.93
CA HIS A 42 0.60 12.76 6.39
C HIS A 42 1.09 13.11 7.80
N HIS A 43 1.33 12.10 8.64
CA HIS A 43 1.82 12.27 10.00
C HIS A 43 3.35 12.45 10.09
N ILE A 44 4.08 12.15 9.02
CA ILE A 44 5.53 12.23 8.96
C ILE A 44 5.94 13.38 8.04
N VAL A 45 6.80 14.28 8.52
CA VAL A 45 7.39 15.34 7.69
C VAL A 45 8.55 14.73 6.90
N CYS A 46 8.24 14.09 5.78
CA CYS A 46 9.22 13.49 4.87
C CYS A 46 8.76 13.58 3.42
N THR A 47 9.70 13.50 2.48
CA THR A 47 9.38 13.46 1.05
C THR A 47 8.65 12.17 0.73
N PHE A 48 7.43 12.27 0.21
CA PHE A 48 6.62 11.11 -0.14
C PHE A 48 6.61 10.89 -1.65
N ILE A 49 7.07 9.73 -2.09
CA ILE A 49 7.09 9.34 -3.51
C ILE A 49 6.17 8.14 -3.67
N ARG A 50 5.08 8.31 -4.42
CA ARG A 50 4.13 7.24 -4.73
C ARG A 50 4.34 6.76 -6.16
N VAL A 51 4.39 5.44 -6.32
CA VAL A 51 4.48 4.76 -7.62
C VAL A 51 3.45 3.65 -7.64
N SER A 52 2.64 3.56 -8.71
CA SER A 52 1.84 2.36 -8.95
C SER A 52 2.68 1.33 -9.70
N GLY A 53 2.59 0.06 -9.34
CA GLY A 53 3.24 -1.04 -10.04
C GLY A 53 2.86 -1.06 -11.53
N SER A 54 1.65 -0.60 -11.86
CA SER A 54 1.16 -0.50 -13.24
C SER A 54 1.93 0.54 -14.07
N GLU A 55 2.46 1.60 -13.44
CA GLU A 55 3.27 2.63 -14.12
C GLU A 55 4.66 2.10 -14.50
N LEU A 56 5.15 1.09 -13.76
CA LEU A 56 6.44 0.45 -13.99
C LEU A 56 6.40 -0.58 -15.12
N VAL A 57 5.21 -1.00 -15.57
CA VAL A 57 5.01 -1.93 -16.69
C VAL A 57 4.93 -1.13 -18.01
N GLN A 58 6.09 -0.81 -18.58
CA GLN A 58 6.19 -0.16 -19.90
C GLN A 58 6.29 -1.20 -21.02
N LYS A 59 5.74 -0.86 -22.20
CA LYS A 59 5.84 -1.68 -23.42
C LYS A 59 7.27 -1.83 -23.92
N TYR A 60 8.15 -0.89 -23.57
CA TYR A 60 9.55 -0.89 -23.98
C TYR A 60 10.45 -1.61 -22.97
N ILE A 61 11.25 -2.53 -23.50
CA ILE A 61 12.27 -3.30 -22.75
C ILE A 61 13.27 -2.32 -22.11
N GLY A 62 13.56 -2.50 -20.81
CA GLY A 62 14.55 -1.69 -20.08
C GLY A 62 14.09 -0.30 -19.59
N GLU A 63 12.94 0.21 -20.04
CA GLU A 63 12.48 1.54 -19.62
C GLU A 63 11.99 1.54 -18.16
N GLY A 64 11.29 0.48 -17.74
CA GLY A 64 10.85 0.32 -16.36
C GLY A 64 11.99 0.23 -15.33
N SER A 65 13.12 -0.41 -15.66
CA SER A 65 14.28 -0.48 -14.74
C SER A 65 14.99 0.86 -14.61
N ARG A 66 15.08 1.62 -15.70
CA ARG A 66 15.61 2.98 -15.68
C ARG A 66 14.76 3.89 -14.78
N MET A 67 13.44 3.83 -14.92
CA MET A 67 12.51 4.62 -14.09
C MET A 67 12.67 4.30 -12.60
N VAL A 68 12.74 3.01 -12.23
CA VAL A 68 13.00 2.59 -10.85
C VAL A 68 14.30 3.19 -10.34
N ARG A 69 15.39 3.13 -11.14
CA ARG A 69 16.69 3.68 -10.76
C ARG A 69 16.63 5.20 -10.55
N GLU A 70 16.04 5.94 -11.48
CA GLU A 70 15.86 7.39 -11.37
C GLU A 70 15.03 7.76 -10.13
N LEU A 71 13.99 6.99 -9.83
CA LEU A 71 13.16 7.20 -8.65
C LEU A 71 13.94 7.03 -7.34
N PHE A 72 14.80 6.02 -7.25
CA PHE A 72 15.68 5.83 -6.09
C PHE A 72 16.75 6.91 -5.97
N VAL A 73 17.26 7.43 -7.09
CA VAL A 73 18.20 8.57 -7.10
C VAL A 73 17.50 9.82 -6.56
N MET A 74 16.31 10.15 -7.07
CA MET A 74 15.52 11.29 -6.55
C MET A 74 15.18 11.12 -5.06
N ALA A 75 14.79 9.91 -4.65
CA ALA A 75 14.49 9.62 -3.25
C ALA A 75 15.71 9.81 -2.34
N ARG A 76 16.91 9.54 -2.85
CA ARG A 76 18.18 9.76 -2.13
C ARG A 76 18.54 11.23 -2.04
N GLU A 77 18.32 12.01 -3.10
CA GLU A 77 18.55 13.45 -3.10
C GLU A 77 17.59 14.19 -2.16
N HIS A 78 16.36 13.69 -2.01
CA HIS A 78 15.32 14.26 -1.16
C HIS A 78 15.15 13.56 0.19
N ALA A 79 16.23 12.97 0.74
CA ALA A 79 16.20 12.32 2.05
C ALA A 79 15.92 13.34 3.20
N PRO A 80 15.09 13.02 4.20
CA PRO A 80 14.39 11.74 4.43
C PRO A 80 13.17 11.56 3.51
N SER A 81 13.07 10.39 2.86
CA SER A 81 12.00 10.07 1.92
C SER A 81 11.38 8.69 2.18
N ILE A 82 10.09 8.55 1.87
CA ILE A 82 9.34 7.29 1.90
C ILE A 82 8.85 7.00 0.49
N ILE A 83 9.17 5.80 0.00
CA ILE A 83 8.68 5.32 -1.29
C ILE A 83 7.51 4.37 -1.04
N LEU A 84 6.33 4.70 -1.57
CA LEU A 84 5.17 3.79 -1.62
C LEU A 84 5.04 3.19 -3.00
N MET A 85 5.19 1.87 -3.07
CA MET A 85 4.86 1.06 -4.24
C MET A 85 3.50 0.41 -4.02
N ASP A 86 2.47 0.88 -4.72
CA ASP A 86 1.12 0.33 -4.68
C ASP A 86 0.90 -0.65 -5.83
N GLU A 87 -0.03 -1.60 -5.71
CA GLU A 87 -0.38 -2.55 -6.78
C GLU A 87 0.82 -3.29 -7.38
N ILE A 88 1.79 -3.71 -6.56
CA ILE A 88 2.99 -4.41 -7.04
C ILE A 88 2.68 -5.81 -7.62
N ASP A 89 1.47 -6.31 -7.41
CA ASP A 89 0.95 -7.52 -8.05
C ASP A 89 0.78 -7.37 -9.57
N SER A 90 0.61 -6.16 -10.10
CA SER A 90 0.56 -5.93 -11.56
C SER A 90 1.90 -6.26 -12.25
N ILE A 91 3.02 -5.94 -11.59
CA ILE A 91 4.37 -6.28 -12.06
C ILE A 91 4.59 -7.80 -12.00
N GLY A 92 4.14 -8.44 -10.91
CA GLY A 92 4.28 -9.88 -10.72
C GLY A 92 3.45 -10.69 -11.72
N SER A 93 2.25 -10.22 -12.07
CA SER A 93 1.37 -10.89 -13.04
C SER A 93 1.93 -10.84 -14.46
N ALA A 94 2.67 -9.79 -14.83
CA ALA A 94 3.28 -9.66 -16.16
C ALA A 94 4.28 -10.78 -16.48
N ARG A 95 4.87 -11.43 -15.45
CA ARG A 95 5.71 -12.63 -15.61
C ARG A 95 4.96 -13.84 -16.16
N MET A 96 3.64 -13.95 -15.91
CA MET A 96 2.88 -15.15 -16.31
C MET A 96 2.38 -15.10 -17.76
N ASP A 97 2.22 -13.92 -18.33
CA ASP A 97 1.53 -13.74 -19.62
C ASP A 97 2.47 -13.52 -20.82
N SER A 98 3.77 -13.26 -20.59
CA SER A 98 4.72 -12.92 -21.66
C SER A 98 5.95 -13.84 -21.68
N GLY A 99 5.81 -14.97 -22.41
CA GLY A 99 6.85 -15.98 -22.64
C GLY A 99 8.11 -15.53 -23.40
N SER A 100 8.30 -14.22 -23.61
CA SER A 100 9.44 -13.63 -24.33
C SER A 100 10.14 -12.47 -23.57
N GLY A 101 9.67 -12.07 -22.38
CA GLY A 101 10.19 -10.91 -21.61
C GLY A 101 10.63 -11.19 -20.17
N SER A 102 10.74 -12.48 -19.78
CA SER A 102 10.92 -12.90 -18.39
C SER A 102 12.20 -12.34 -17.71
N GLY A 103 13.27 -12.16 -18.47
CA GLY A 103 14.56 -11.68 -17.95
C GLY A 103 14.57 -10.22 -17.47
N ASP A 104 13.68 -9.36 -17.97
CA ASP A 104 13.64 -7.95 -17.58
C ASP A 104 12.88 -7.71 -16.27
N CYS A 105 11.84 -8.51 -16.02
CA CYS A 105 11.13 -8.49 -14.74
C CYS A 105 12.05 -8.97 -13.61
N GLU A 106 12.88 -9.98 -13.87
CA GLU A 106 13.88 -10.48 -12.92
C GLU A 106 14.95 -9.43 -12.62
N LYS A 107 15.55 -8.81 -13.64
CA LYS A 107 16.53 -7.72 -13.44
C LYS A 107 15.96 -6.51 -12.70
N ARG A 108 14.69 -6.15 -12.93
CA ARG A 108 14.01 -5.06 -12.17
C ARG A 108 13.85 -5.44 -10.70
N MET A 109 13.41 -6.66 -10.43
CA MET A 109 13.20 -7.16 -9.08
C MET A 109 14.51 -7.26 -8.30
N GLU A 110 15.59 -7.71 -8.97
CA GLU A 110 16.94 -7.73 -8.42
C GLU A 110 17.45 -6.32 -8.11
N GLN A 111 17.27 -5.35 -9.02
CA GLN A 111 17.65 -3.96 -8.78
C GLN A 111 16.86 -3.31 -7.64
N ILE A 112 15.55 -3.55 -7.53
CA ILE A 112 14.75 -3.10 -6.39
C ILE A 112 15.34 -3.69 -5.11
N GLY A 113 15.64 -4.99 -5.11
CA GLY A 113 16.21 -5.70 -3.97
C GLY A 113 17.64 -5.28 -3.59
N GLU A 114 18.46 -4.85 -4.55
CA GLU A 114 19.81 -4.33 -4.30
C GLU A 114 19.77 -2.88 -3.81
N THR A 115 18.86 -2.07 -4.35
CA THR A 115 18.73 -0.64 -3.99
C THR A 115 18.02 -0.43 -2.65
N MET A 116 17.14 -1.35 -2.25
CA MET A 116 16.53 -1.41 -0.90
C MET A 116 17.57 -1.51 0.22
N ARG A 117 18.76 -2.06 -0.05
CA ARG A 117 19.82 -2.14 0.97
C ARG A 117 20.33 -0.78 1.41
N ILE A 118 20.20 0.24 0.56
CA ILE A 118 21.01 1.45 0.67
C ILE A 118 20.41 2.37 1.74
N ILE A 119 19.32 3.13 1.55
CA ILE A 119 18.99 4.17 2.57
C ILE A 119 17.47 4.40 2.83
N ASN A 120 16.55 3.93 1.98
CA ASN A 120 15.16 4.40 2.05
C ASN A 120 14.17 3.38 2.63
N THR A 121 13.22 3.87 3.45
CA THR A 121 12.09 3.07 3.90
C THR A 121 11.13 2.87 2.72
N VAL A 122 10.95 1.63 2.29
CA VAL A 122 10.02 1.28 1.20
C VAL A 122 8.78 0.63 1.79
N LEU A 123 7.63 1.21 1.45
CA LEU A 123 6.32 0.68 1.76
C LEU A 123 5.75 0.04 0.50
N MET A 124 5.39 -1.23 0.59
CA MET A 124 4.83 -2.01 -0.51
C MET A 124 3.40 -2.38 -0.18
N ALA A 125 2.46 -2.20 -1.10
CA ALA A 125 1.09 -2.65 -0.95
C ALA A 125 0.74 -3.64 -2.07
N THR A 126 0.22 -4.79 -1.70
CA THR A 126 -0.26 -5.82 -2.63
C THR A 126 -1.61 -6.38 -2.18
N ASN A 127 -2.44 -6.78 -3.14
CA ASN A 127 -3.64 -7.57 -2.82
C ASN A 127 -3.36 -9.06 -2.75
N ARG A 128 -2.31 -9.52 -3.44
CA ARG A 128 -1.95 -10.94 -3.57
C ARG A 128 -0.46 -11.12 -3.27
N ILE A 129 -0.17 -11.70 -2.11
CA ILE A 129 1.22 -12.01 -1.73
C ILE A 129 1.79 -13.18 -2.55
N ASP A 130 0.94 -14.08 -3.04
CA ASP A 130 1.34 -15.30 -3.76
C ASP A 130 1.98 -15.03 -5.13
N ILE A 131 1.65 -13.90 -5.76
CA ILE A 131 2.22 -13.49 -7.06
C ILE A 131 3.59 -12.82 -6.86
N LEU A 132 3.90 -12.36 -5.65
CA LEU A 132 5.14 -11.66 -5.39
C LEU A 132 6.33 -12.62 -5.44
N ASP A 133 7.44 -12.17 -6.02
CA ASP A 133 8.67 -12.94 -6.07
C ASP A 133 9.18 -13.28 -4.65
N GLN A 134 9.45 -14.56 -4.40
CA GLN A 134 10.09 -15.02 -3.18
C GLN A 134 11.45 -14.35 -2.95
N ALA A 135 12.14 -13.91 -4.01
CA ALA A 135 13.38 -13.16 -3.90
C ALA A 135 13.21 -11.82 -3.16
N LEU A 136 12.07 -11.13 -3.29
CA LEU A 136 11.78 -9.93 -2.50
C LEU A 136 11.36 -10.25 -1.07
N LEU A 137 10.70 -11.39 -0.86
CA LEU A 137 10.19 -11.81 0.44
C LEU A 137 11.28 -12.30 1.41
N ARG A 138 12.54 -12.40 0.94
CA ARG A 138 13.68 -12.80 1.77
C ARG A 138 14.00 -11.73 2.82
N PRO A 139 14.31 -12.15 4.07
CA PRO A 139 14.72 -11.24 5.13
C PRO A 139 15.97 -10.45 4.73
N GLY A 140 15.99 -9.15 5.01
CA GLY A 140 17.00 -8.19 4.53
C GLY A 140 16.56 -7.31 3.36
N ARG A 141 15.39 -7.57 2.78
CA ARG A 141 14.69 -6.69 1.81
C ARG A 141 13.34 -6.25 2.35
N ILE A 142 12.49 -7.23 2.70
CA ILE A 142 11.22 -7.01 3.40
C ILE A 142 11.35 -7.54 4.82
N ASP A 143 11.44 -6.63 5.79
CA ASP A 143 11.64 -6.97 7.19
C ASP A 143 10.31 -7.13 7.94
N ARG A 144 9.26 -6.43 7.48
CA ARG A 144 7.93 -6.45 8.12
C ARG A 144 6.85 -6.78 7.11
N LYS A 145 6.03 -7.77 7.43
CA LYS A 145 4.83 -8.14 6.68
C LYS A 145 3.63 -7.85 7.58
N ILE A 146 2.73 -6.98 7.13
CA ILE A 146 1.53 -6.60 7.85
C ILE A 146 0.34 -7.10 7.05
N GLU A 147 -0.39 -8.02 7.65
CA GLU A 147 -1.62 -8.55 7.10
C GLU A 147 -2.80 -7.66 7.43
N PHE A 148 -3.64 -7.41 6.44
CA PHE A 148 -4.94 -6.77 6.59
C PHE A 148 -6.02 -7.82 6.40
N PRO A 149 -6.56 -8.40 7.49
CA PRO A 149 -7.67 -9.33 7.38
C PRO A 149 -8.93 -8.61 6.91
N ASN A 150 -9.93 -9.40 6.50
CA ASN A 150 -11.28 -8.87 6.29
C ASN A 150 -11.82 -8.25 7.60
N PRO A 151 -12.55 -7.13 7.52
CA PRO A 151 -13.08 -6.49 8.72
C PRO A 151 -14.13 -7.36 9.41
N ASN A 152 -13.99 -7.54 10.72
CA ASN A 152 -14.99 -8.18 11.58
C ASN A 152 -16.27 -7.34 11.66
N GLU A 153 -17.34 -7.88 12.25
CA GLU A 153 -18.61 -7.14 12.44
C GLU A 153 -18.42 -5.82 13.19
N ASP A 154 -17.65 -5.84 14.28
CA ASP A 154 -17.32 -4.62 15.05
C ASP A 154 -16.55 -3.61 14.19
N SER A 155 -15.53 -4.06 13.45
CA SER A 155 -14.75 -3.20 12.55
C SER A 155 -15.61 -2.64 11.42
N ARG A 156 -16.54 -3.42 10.87
CA ARG A 156 -17.52 -2.97 9.86
C ARG A 156 -18.42 -1.89 10.45
N GLN A 157 -18.88 -2.05 11.67
CA GLN A 157 -19.68 -1.03 12.37
C GLN A 157 -18.90 0.26 12.58
N GLU A 158 -17.62 0.19 12.98
CA GLU A 158 -16.77 1.37 13.12
C GLU A 158 -16.53 2.08 11.79
N ILE A 159 -16.23 1.33 10.72
CA ILE A 159 -16.06 1.89 9.37
C ILE A 159 -17.34 2.60 8.92
N LEU A 160 -18.50 1.97 9.11
CA LEU A 160 -19.81 2.58 8.84
C LEU A 160 -19.98 3.88 9.63
N LYS A 161 -19.67 3.86 10.93
CA LYS A 161 -19.79 5.04 11.80
C LYS A 161 -18.87 6.18 11.36
N ILE A 162 -17.65 5.88 10.91
CA ILE A 162 -16.71 6.89 10.42
C ILE A 162 -17.19 7.48 9.10
N GLN A 163 -17.64 6.66 8.15
CA GLN A 163 -18.15 7.14 6.85
C GLN A 163 -19.48 7.90 7.01
N SER A 164 -20.34 7.45 7.91
CA SER A 164 -21.63 8.07 8.17
C SER A 164 -21.52 9.41 8.88
N ARG A 165 -20.40 9.74 9.55
CA ARG A 165 -20.19 11.08 10.14
C ARG A 165 -20.28 12.21 9.12
N ARG A 166 -20.00 11.92 7.85
CA ARG A 166 -20.12 12.89 6.75
C ARG A 166 -21.54 12.96 6.16
N MET A 167 -22.45 12.09 6.60
CA MET A 167 -23.80 11.99 6.09
C MET A 167 -24.81 12.38 7.17
N SER A 168 -25.80 13.18 6.81
CA SER A 168 -26.97 13.44 7.64
C SER A 168 -27.88 12.22 7.61
N LEU A 169 -27.56 11.20 8.40
CA LEU A 169 -28.42 10.03 8.55
C LEU A 169 -29.71 10.41 9.28
N MET A 170 -30.85 9.91 8.79
CA MET A 170 -32.12 10.01 9.49
C MET A 170 -32.03 9.31 10.86
N ARG A 171 -32.60 9.94 11.90
CA ARG A 171 -32.66 9.33 13.24
C ARG A 171 -33.43 8.01 13.16
N GLY A 172 -32.78 6.90 13.53
CA GLY A 172 -33.40 5.56 13.56
C GLY A 172 -32.68 4.47 12.75
N ILE A 173 -31.59 4.78 12.07
CA ILE A 173 -30.84 3.77 11.29
C ILE A 173 -29.93 2.95 12.22
N ASP A 174 -30.24 1.66 12.37
CA ASP A 174 -29.40 0.67 13.07
C ASP A 174 -28.19 0.26 12.23
N LEU A 175 -27.04 0.91 12.46
CA LEU A 175 -25.79 0.58 11.76
C LEU A 175 -25.30 -0.85 12.03
N LYS A 176 -25.64 -1.44 13.19
CA LYS A 176 -25.30 -2.83 13.54
C LYS A 176 -25.92 -3.85 12.59
N LYS A 177 -27.22 -3.73 12.33
CA LYS A 177 -27.95 -4.64 11.41
C LYS A 177 -27.44 -4.55 9.97
N ILE A 178 -26.96 -3.36 9.57
CA ILE A 178 -26.37 -3.15 8.24
C ILE A 178 -24.98 -3.80 8.17
N ALA A 179 -24.19 -3.70 9.25
CA ALA A 179 -22.86 -4.31 9.34
C ALA A 179 -22.91 -5.85 9.23
N GLU A 180 -23.91 -6.49 9.85
CA GLU A 180 -24.11 -7.95 9.79
C GLU A 180 -24.44 -8.43 8.37
N LYS A 181 -25.31 -7.69 7.65
CA LYS A 181 -25.82 -8.10 6.32
C LYS A 181 -24.85 -7.90 5.15
N LYS A 182 -23.76 -7.13 5.32
CA LYS A 182 -22.93 -6.67 4.19
C LYS A 182 -21.44 -6.95 4.38
N ASN A 183 -20.79 -7.34 3.29
CA ASN A 183 -19.34 -7.54 3.24
C ASN A 183 -18.57 -6.22 3.26
N GLY A 184 -17.33 -6.25 3.79
CA GLY A 184 -16.45 -5.08 3.98
C GLY A 184 -16.32 -4.15 2.77
N ALA A 185 -16.10 -4.71 1.58
CA ALA A 185 -15.95 -3.95 0.34
C ALA A 185 -17.28 -3.36 -0.18
N GLU A 186 -18.40 -4.02 0.09
CA GLU A 186 -19.73 -3.57 -0.34
C GLU A 186 -20.25 -2.40 0.50
N LEU A 187 -19.77 -2.24 1.73
CA LEU A 187 -20.23 -1.18 2.63
C LEU A 187 -20.02 0.22 2.06
N LYS A 188 -18.88 0.45 1.40
CA LYS A 188 -18.56 1.75 0.77
C LYS A 188 -19.46 2.01 -0.45
N VAL A 189 -19.67 1.01 -1.28
CA VAL A 189 -20.56 1.11 -2.46
C VAL A 189 -21.99 1.35 -2.00
N PHE A 190 -22.46 0.60 -1.01
CA PHE A 190 -23.79 0.74 -0.43
C PHE A 190 -24.02 2.14 0.13
N LEU A 191 -23.11 2.66 0.94
CA LEU A 191 -23.19 4.03 1.46
C LEU A 191 -23.18 5.08 0.34
N THR A 192 -22.39 4.88 -0.71
CA THR A 192 -22.34 5.79 -1.86
C THR A 192 -23.66 5.79 -2.62
N HIS A 193 -24.27 4.61 -2.79
CA HIS A 193 -25.58 4.47 -3.43
C HIS A 193 -26.68 5.13 -2.61
N VAL A 194 -26.70 4.92 -1.28
CA VAL A 194 -27.63 5.61 -0.37
C VAL A 194 -27.45 7.13 -0.43
N TYR A 195 -26.22 7.61 -0.50
CA TYR A 195 -25.91 9.04 -0.63
C TYR A 195 -26.45 9.62 -1.93
N LEU A 196 -26.20 8.96 -3.08
CA LEU A 196 -26.75 9.39 -4.36
C LEU A 196 -28.28 9.39 -4.36
N SER A 197 -28.91 8.34 -3.84
CA SER A 197 -30.38 8.27 -3.75
C SER A 197 -30.97 9.38 -2.88
N CYS A 198 -30.34 9.72 -1.74
CA CYS A 198 -30.75 10.85 -0.92
C CYS A 198 -30.57 12.19 -1.65
N ALA A 199 -29.43 12.38 -2.33
CA ALA A 199 -29.18 13.60 -3.10
C ALA A 199 -30.19 13.80 -4.23
N THR A 200 -30.58 12.73 -4.95
CA THR A 200 -31.59 12.81 -6.01
C THR A 200 -33.01 13.02 -5.50
N CYS A 201 -33.30 12.66 -4.24
CA CYS A 201 -34.64 12.83 -3.66
C CYS A 201 -34.84 14.22 -3.04
N PHE A 202 -33.74 14.96 -2.83
CA PHE A 202 -33.75 16.34 -2.33
C PHE A 202 -33.61 17.40 -3.43
N SER A 203 -33.42 16.99 -4.70
CA SER A 203 -33.47 17.86 -5.89
C SER A 203 -34.86 17.81 -6.53
#